data_AF-A0A1D1UFK2-F1
#
_entry.id   AF-A0A1D1UFK2-F1
#
_cell.length_a   1.000
_cell.length_b   1.000
_cell.length_c   1.000
_cell.angle_alpha   90.00
_cell.angle_beta   90.00
_cell.angle_gamma   90.00
#
_symmetry.space_group_name_H-M   'P 1'
#
loop_
_entity.id
_entity.type
_entity.pdbx_description
1 polymer ?
#
loop_
_entity_poly.entity_id
_entity_poly.type
_entity_poly.pdbx_seq_one_letter_code
_entity_poly.pdbx_strand_id
1 'polypeptide(L)'
;MCGPEPGSFHDAKLLYKSKILNMMKEIRTWTPTPETGYYLYGDQAYKSTPQAVGPVRYNASPLETACNAAMKTLRISVEWGFGKIGNLFAYDNYPEDLKLGLQPLGMYFRVAALLTNCHTCLNGSQTPNYFAVVPPTLTEHLENYPEDHIDN
;
A
#
# COMPACT_ATOMS: atom_id res chain seq x y z
N MET A 1 8.64 4.66 6.58
CA MET A 1 7.31 5.07 6.05
C MET A 1 7.30 6.59 5.89
N CYS A 2 6.83 7.15 4.76
CA CYS A 2 6.76 8.60 4.52
C CYS A 2 5.43 9.17 5.06
N GLY A 3 5.45 10.39 5.59
CA GLY A 3 4.29 11.09 6.16
C GLY A 3 4.29 11.17 7.69
N PRO A 4 3.23 11.70 8.32
CA PRO A 4 1.95 12.09 7.72
C PRO A 4 2.04 13.36 6.84
N GLU A 5 1.22 13.43 5.79
CA GLU A 5 1.22 14.51 4.78
C GLU A 5 -0.18 15.15 4.65
N PRO A 6 -0.30 16.41 4.19
CA PRO A 6 -1.61 17.03 3.96
C PRO A 6 -2.45 16.27 2.94
N GLY A 7 -3.72 15.98 3.29
CA GLY A 7 -4.66 15.30 2.38
C GLY A 7 -5.01 16.09 1.11
N SER A 8 -4.65 17.38 1.04
CA SER A 8 -4.77 18.19 -0.17
C SER A 8 -3.67 17.94 -1.19
N PHE A 9 -2.62 17.16 -0.85
CA PHE A 9 -1.57 16.83 -1.80
C PHE A 9 -2.06 15.77 -2.78
N HIS A 10 -1.84 16.03 -4.07
CA HIS A 10 -2.07 15.03 -5.10
C HIS A 10 -1.14 13.81 -4.91
N ASP A 11 -1.64 12.63 -5.27
CA ASP A 11 -0.92 11.36 -5.16
C ASP A 11 0.47 11.38 -5.82
N ALA A 12 0.61 12.04 -6.96
CA ALA A 12 1.89 12.23 -7.64
C ALA A 12 2.92 12.99 -6.79
N LYS A 13 2.46 13.94 -5.97
CA LYS A 13 3.30 14.68 -5.03
C LYS A 13 3.74 13.79 -3.87
N LEU A 14 2.84 12.96 -3.34
CA LEU A 14 3.17 11.96 -2.31
C LEU A 14 4.22 10.96 -2.84
N LEU A 15 4.05 10.46 -4.06
CA LEU A 15 5.02 9.58 -4.71
C LEU A 15 6.41 10.23 -4.80
N TYR A 16 6.46 11.49 -5.25
CA TYR A 16 7.72 12.25 -5.32
C TYR A 16 8.36 12.48 -3.94
N LYS A 17 7.58 12.83 -2.92
CA LYS A 17 8.08 13.07 -1.56
C LYS A 17 8.57 11.79 -0.88
N SER A 18 7.90 10.67 -1.13
CA SER A 18 8.24 9.37 -0.53
C SER A 18 9.64 8.86 -0.90
N LYS A 19 10.20 9.33 -2.01
CA LYS A 19 11.46 8.83 -2.60
C LYS A 19 11.45 7.33 -2.92
N ILE A 20 10.27 6.68 -2.92
CA ILE A 20 10.17 5.23 -3.13
C ILE A 20 10.73 4.80 -4.48
N LEU A 21 10.49 5.58 -5.54
CA LEU A 21 11.05 5.29 -6.87
C LEU A 21 12.58 5.39 -6.91
N ASN A 22 13.19 6.20 -6.05
CA ASN A 22 14.65 6.26 -5.92
C ASN A 22 15.17 5.05 -5.16
N MET A 23 14.53 4.69 -4.03
CA MET A 23 14.89 3.50 -3.27
C MET A 23 14.79 2.23 -4.13
N MET A 24 13.75 2.10 -4.97
CA MET A 24 13.60 0.96 -5.89
C MET A 24 14.73 0.85 -6.92
N LYS A 25 15.37 1.96 -7.31
CA LYS A 25 16.53 1.93 -8.22
C LYS A 25 17.78 1.36 -7.56
N GLU A 26 17.90 1.53 -6.25
CA GLU A 26 19.08 1.14 -5.47
C GLU A 26 19.00 -0.34 -5.03
N ILE A 27 17.79 -0.92 -5.00
CA ILE A 27 17.55 -2.30 -4.59
C ILE A 27 17.75 -3.26 -5.78
N ARG A 28 18.76 -4.15 -5.69
CA ARG A 28 19.08 -5.11 -6.76
C ARG A 28 17.93 -6.05 -7.16
N THR A 29 17.06 -6.42 -6.21
CA THR A 29 15.90 -7.27 -6.52
C THR A 29 14.85 -6.55 -7.36
N TRP A 30 14.85 -5.22 -7.36
CA TRP A 30 13.90 -4.36 -8.07
C TRP A 30 14.44 -3.78 -9.37
N THR A 31 15.56 -4.30 -9.87
CA THR A 31 16.15 -3.82 -11.13
C THR A 31 15.16 -4.07 -12.27
N PRO A 32 14.60 -3.04 -12.92
CA PRO A 32 13.54 -3.22 -13.91
C PRO A 32 14.14 -3.73 -15.21
N THR A 33 14.21 -5.04 -15.37
CA THR A 33 14.35 -5.68 -16.68
C THR A 33 12.94 -6.06 -17.17
N PRO A 34 12.68 -6.06 -18.50
CA PRO A 34 11.37 -6.45 -19.04
C PRO A 34 10.91 -7.85 -18.64
N GLU A 35 11.83 -8.73 -18.25
CA GLU A 35 11.59 -10.16 -18.05
C GLU A 35 11.66 -10.59 -16.58
N THR A 36 12.43 -9.90 -15.73
CA THR A 36 12.68 -10.30 -14.34
C THR A 36 12.56 -9.17 -13.32
N GLY A 37 12.24 -7.95 -13.77
CA GLY A 37 12.08 -6.79 -12.91
C GLY A 37 10.70 -6.71 -12.25
N TYR A 38 10.66 -6.20 -11.02
CA TYR A 38 9.42 -5.80 -10.37
C TYR A 38 9.08 -4.35 -10.71
N TYR A 39 7.79 -4.06 -10.89
CA TYR A 39 7.27 -2.73 -11.18
C TYR A 39 6.18 -2.38 -10.19
N LEU A 40 6.13 -1.10 -9.78
CA LEU A 40 5.00 -0.58 -9.01
C LEU A 40 3.84 -0.33 -9.98
N TYR A 41 2.71 -0.99 -9.77
CA TYR A 41 1.50 -0.68 -10.53
C TYR A 41 0.73 0.45 -9.86
N GLY A 42 0.73 1.62 -10.49
CA GLY A 42 0.00 2.79 -10.04
C GLY A 42 -1.40 2.88 -10.63
N ASP A 43 -2.26 3.66 -9.99
CA ASP A 43 -3.47 4.14 -10.64
C ASP A 43 -3.17 5.07 -11.82
N GLN A 44 -4.25 5.52 -12.45
CA GLN A 44 -4.21 6.36 -13.63
C GLN A 44 -3.54 7.73 -13.41
N ALA A 45 -3.52 8.26 -12.19
CA ALA A 45 -2.97 9.56 -11.85
C ALA A 45 -1.43 9.56 -11.81
N TYR A 46 -0.80 8.39 -11.66
CA TYR A 46 0.65 8.27 -11.70
C TYR A 46 1.19 8.24 -13.13
N LYS A 47 2.25 9.02 -13.37
CA LYS A 47 3.00 8.97 -14.63
C LYS A 47 3.82 7.68 -14.67
N SER A 48 3.81 7.01 -15.81
CA SER A 48 4.68 5.85 -16.02
C SER A 48 6.16 6.26 -15.99
N THR A 49 6.96 5.48 -15.27
CA THR A 49 8.41 5.61 -15.12
C THR A 49 9.03 4.22 -15.25
N PRO A 50 10.37 4.09 -15.37
CA PRO A 50 10.99 2.76 -15.41
C PRO A 50 10.72 1.89 -14.17
N GLN A 51 10.29 2.48 -13.05
CA GLN A 51 9.97 1.77 -11.80
C GLN A 51 8.46 1.60 -11.58
N ALA A 52 7.63 2.39 -12.25
CA ALA A 52 6.19 2.43 -12.02
C ALA A 52 5.41 2.43 -13.33
N VAL A 53 4.46 1.52 -13.46
CA VAL A 53 3.62 1.36 -14.65
C VAL A 53 2.17 1.69 -14.29
N GLY A 54 1.43 2.21 -15.25
CA GLY A 54 0.00 2.49 -15.12
C GLY A 54 -0.79 1.80 -16.22
N PRO A 55 -2.13 1.82 -16.14
CA PRO A 55 -2.97 1.19 -17.16
C PRO A 55 -2.77 1.81 -18.54
N VAL A 56 -2.76 0.97 -19.58
CA VAL A 56 -2.72 1.42 -20.98
C VAL A 56 -4.07 2.05 -21.34
N ARG A 57 -4.07 3.32 -21.74
CA ARG A 57 -5.31 4.12 -21.88
C ARG A 57 -5.92 4.10 -23.27
N TYR A 58 -5.09 4.13 -24.30
CA TYR A 58 -5.53 4.35 -25.67
C TYR A 58 -5.00 3.23 -26.55
N ASN A 59 -5.85 2.75 -27.45
CA ASN A 59 -5.51 1.69 -28.40
C ASN A 59 -4.91 0.44 -27.72
N ALA A 60 -5.38 0.14 -26.50
CA ALA A 60 -4.95 -1.05 -25.77
C ALA A 60 -5.32 -2.28 -26.60
N SER A 61 -4.32 -3.10 -26.88
CA SER A 61 -4.49 -4.43 -27.45
C SER A 61 -5.39 -5.29 -26.56
N PRO A 62 -5.94 -6.40 -27.09
CA PRO A 62 -6.71 -7.34 -26.28
C PRO A 62 -5.93 -7.84 -25.04
N LEU A 63 -4.62 -8.05 -25.20
CA LEU A 63 -3.75 -8.45 -24.10
C LEU A 63 -3.63 -7.34 -23.04
N GLU A 64 -3.35 -6.10 -23.45
CA GLU A 64 -3.25 -4.97 -22.51
C GLU A 64 -4.57 -4.70 -21.79
N THR A 65 -5.70 -4.91 -22.47
CA THR A 65 -7.04 -4.79 -21.86
C THR A 65 -7.24 -5.86 -20.78
N ALA A 66 -6.85 -7.10 -21.06
CA ALA A 66 -6.89 -8.18 -20.07
C ALA A 66 -5.95 -7.90 -18.89
N CYS A 67 -4.74 -7.41 -19.15
CA CYS A 67 -3.79 -6.99 -18.10
C CYS A 67 -4.36 -5.85 -17.24
N ASN A 68 -4.90 -4.79 -17.86
CA ASN A 68 -5.53 -3.68 -17.15
C ASN A 68 -6.67 -4.16 -16.24
N ALA A 69 -7.49 -5.11 -16.72
CA ALA A 69 -8.58 -5.70 -15.94
C ALA A 69 -8.05 -6.49 -14.73
N ALA A 70 -7.04 -7.34 -14.93
CA ALA A 70 -6.40 -8.09 -13.85
C ALA A 70 -5.78 -7.15 -12.80
N MET A 71 -5.01 -6.16 -13.23
CA MET A 71 -4.37 -5.19 -12.33
C MET A 71 -5.38 -4.30 -11.60
N LYS A 72 -6.52 -3.97 -12.23
CA LYS A 72 -7.62 -3.27 -11.55
C LYS A 72 -8.15 -4.08 -10.36
N THR A 73 -8.34 -5.38 -10.54
CA THR A 73 -8.82 -6.26 -9.45
C THR A 73 -7.80 -6.39 -8.33
N LEU A 74 -6.52 -6.51 -8.66
CA LEU A 74 -5.44 -6.51 -7.65
C LEU A 74 -5.38 -5.18 -6.89
N ARG A 75 -5.55 -4.05 -7.58
CA ARG A 75 -5.58 -2.73 -6.94
C ARG A 75 -6.75 -2.60 -5.94
N ILE A 76 -7.93 -3.09 -6.30
CA ILE A 76 -9.10 -3.12 -5.40
C ILE A 76 -8.80 -3.94 -4.13
N SER A 77 -8.03 -5.02 -4.25
CA SER A 77 -7.67 -5.83 -3.07
C SER A 77 -6.84 -5.08 -2.02
N VAL A 78 -6.08 -4.06 -2.43
CA VAL A 78 -5.33 -3.17 -1.54
C VAL A 78 -6.28 -2.24 -0.78
N GLU A 79 -7.33 -1.74 -1.44
CA GLU A 79 -8.35 -0.87 -0.84
C GLU A 79 -9.10 -1.57 0.29
N TRP A 80 -9.26 -2.90 0.25
CA TRP A 80 -9.91 -3.65 1.34
C TRP A 80 -9.15 -3.55 2.67
N GLY A 81 -7.81 -3.46 2.63
CA GLY A 81 -6.99 -3.27 3.84
C GLY A 81 -7.27 -1.91 4.48
N PHE A 82 -7.26 -0.85 3.68
CA PHE A 82 -7.61 0.50 4.14
C PHE A 82 -9.05 0.57 4.64
N GLY A 83 -10.00 -0.04 3.93
CA GLY A 83 -11.39 -0.12 4.37
C GLY A 83 -11.53 -0.84 5.71
N LYS A 84 -10.79 -1.93 5.94
CA LYS A 84 -10.80 -2.64 7.22
C LYS A 84 -10.23 -1.81 8.36
N ILE A 85 -9.13 -1.07 8.13
CA ILE A 85 -8.58 -0.13 9.11
C ILE A 85 -9.63 0.92 9.48
N GLY A 86 -10.24 1.58 8.49
CA GLY A 86 -11.26 2.61 8.74
C GLY A 86 -12.52 2.08 9.44
N ASN A 87 -12.91 0.83 9.20
CA ASN A 87 -14.04 0.19 9.87
C ASN A 87 -13.74 -0.18 11.33
N LEU A 88 -12.51 -0.60 11.65
CA LEU A 88 -12.11 -0.96 13.01
C LEU A 88 -11.74 0.27 13.86
N PHE A 89 -11.15 1.27 13.22
CA PHE A 89 -10.57 2.45 13.87
C PHE A 89 -11.19 3.71 13.28
N ALA A 90 -12.42 4.03 13.71
CA ALA A 90 -13.17 5.19 13.22
C ALA A 90 -12.40 6.52 13.36
N TYR A 91 -11.49 6.62 14.34
CA TYR A 91 -10.62 7.77 14.55
C TYR A 91 -9.70 8.04 13.35
N ASP A 92 -9.21 7.01 12.65
CA ASP A 92 -8.41 7.16 11.43
C ASP A 92 -9.24 7.61 10.21
N ASN A 93 -10.56 7.73 10.37
CA ASN A 93 -11.49 8.16 9.33
C ASN A 93 -12.34 9.37 9.76
N TYR A 94 -11.88 10.14 10.75
CA TYR A 94 -12.57 11.34 11.24
C TYR A 94 -11.77 12.61 10.93
N PRO A 95 -11.93 13.22 9.73
CA PRO A 95 -11.06 14.30 9.25
C PRO A 95 -10.97 15.52 10.19
N GLU A 96 -12.03 15.77 10.96
CA GLU A 96 -12.09 16.87 11.92
C GLU A 96 -11.07 16.72 13.05
N ASP A 97 -10.70 15.47 13.41
CA ASP A 97 -9.68 15.14 14.42
C ASP A 97 -8.39 14.56 13.82
N LEU A 98 -8.18 14.72 12.52
CA LEU A 98 -6.94 14.35 11.83
C LEU A 98 -6.14 15.62 11.49
N LYS A 99 -5.66 16.32 12.53
CA LYS A 99 -4.90 17.57 12.36
C LYS A 99 -3.39 17.33 12.43
N LEU A 100 -2.72 17.57 11.30
CA LEU A 100 -1.25 17.52 11.22
C LEU A 100 -0.61 18.47 12.22
N GLY A 101 0.43 17.99 12.91
CA GLY A 101 1.18 18.77 13.90
C GLY A 101 0.49 18.95 15.25
N LEU A 102 -0.79 18.57 15.38
CA LEU A 102 -1.52 18.59 16.66
C LEU A 102 -1.65 17.18 17.26
N GLN A 103 -1.76 16.17 16.41
CA GLN A 103 -1.91 14.77 16.82
C GLN A 103 -0.85 13.89 16.15
N PRO A 104 -0.44 12.77 16.79
CA PRO A 104 0.54 11.83 16.24
C PRO A 104 -0.10 10.91 15.19
N LEU A 105 -0.65 11.47 14.11
CA LEU A 105 -1.44 10.74 13.10
C LEU A 105 -0.69 9.55 12.48
N GLY A 106 0.61 9.72 12.25
CA GLY A 106 1.45 8.64 11.73
C GLY A 106 1.58 7.45 12.69
N MET A 107 1.52 7.69 14.00
CA MET A 107 1.53 6.63 15.01
C MET A 107 0.19 5.92 15.08
N TYR A 108 -0.93 6.67 15.05
CA TYR A 108 -2.28 6.11 15.05
C TYR A 108 -2.47 5.12 13.91
N PHE A 109 -2.17 5.55 12.68
CA PHE A 109 -2.30 4.68 11.52
C PHE A 109 -1.41 3.42 11.60
N ARG A 110 -0.18 3.54 12.12
CA ARG A 110 0.72 2.37 12.29
C ARG A 110 0.16 1.37 13.31
N VAL A 111 -0.30 1.87 14.46
CA VAL A 111 -0.90 1.03 15.49
C VAL A 111 -2.19 0.39 14.98
N ALA A 112 -3.04 1.15 14.29
CA ALA A 112 -4.26 0.65 13.67
C ALA A 112 -3.98 -0.42 12.60
N ALA A 113 -2.94 -0.22 11.77
CA ALA A 113 -2.52 -1.22 10.78
C ALA A 113 -2.01 -2.51 11.45
N LEU A 114 -1.17 -2.40 12.49
CA LEU A 114 -0.70 -3.55 13.27
C LEU A 114 -1.88 -4.33 13.89
N LEU A 115 -2.78 -3.62 14.58
CA LEU A 115 -3.94 -4.25 15.21
C LEU A 115 -4.91 -4.84 14.18
N THR A 116 -5.04 -4.22 13.00
CA THR A 116 -5.82 -4.77 11.88
C THR A 116 -5.21 -6.07 11.34
N ASN A 117 -3.88 -6.17 11.28
CA ASN A 117 -3.20 -7.40 10.90
C ASN A 117 -3.42 -8.50 11.96
N CYS A 118 -3.30 -8.18 13.25
CA CYS A 118 -3.64 -9.10 14.35
C CYS A 118 -5.11 -9.57 14.25
N HIS A 119 -6.05 -8.65 14.02
CA HIS A 119 -7.45 -8.98 13.80
C HIS A 119 -7.63 -9.88 12.56
N THR A 120 -6.85 -9.69 11.52
CA THR A 120 -6.87 -10.54 10.31
C THR A 120 -6.36 -11.95 10.59
N CYS A 121 -5.34 -12.11 11.42
CA CYS A 121 -4.85 -13.43 11.84
C CYS A 121 -5.95 -14.20 12.61
N LEU A 122 -6.70 -13.51 13.48
CA LEU A 122 -7.71 -14.13 14.34
C LEU A 122 -9.06 -14.36 13.65
N ASN A 123 -9.48 -13.46 12.76
CA ASN A 123 -10.84 -13.43 12.21
C ASN A 123 -10.88 -13.52 10.67
N GLY A 124 -9.72 -13.58 10.02
CA GLY A 124 -9.61 -13.46 8.57
C GLY A 124 -9.89 -12.04 8.06
N SER A 125 -9.87 -11.91 6.74
CA SER A 125 -10.34 -10.72 6.02
C SER A 125 -10.68 -11.08 4.58
N GLN A 126 -11.20 -10.12 3.81
CA GLN A 126 -11.52 -10.32 2.40
C GLN A 126 -10.28 -10.66 1.55
N THR A 127 -9.13 -10.07 1.86
CA THR A 127 -7.86 -10.25 1.14
C THR A 127 -7.36 -11.71 1.10
N PRO A 128 -7.11 -12.41 2.24
CA PRO A 128 -6.66 -13.80 2.24
C PRO A 128 -7.68 -14.74 1.57
N ASN A 129 -8.99 -14.49 1.76
CA ASN A 129 -10.04 -15.25 1.10
C ASN A 129 -9.98 -15.12 -0.43
N TYR A 130 -9.77 -13.89 -0.94
CA TYR A 130 -9.67 -13.63 -2.37
C TYR A 130 -8.43 -14.29 -3.00
N PHE A 131 -7.29 -14.26 -2.31
CA PHE A 131 -6.05 -14.89 -2.80
C PHE A 131 -5.93 -16.38 -2.48
N ALA A 132 -6.94 -16.97 -1.80
CA ALA A 132 -6.90 -18.34 -1.30
C ALA A 132 -5.63 -18.63 -0.45
N VAL A 133 -5.23 -17.66 0.38
CA VAL A 133 -4.07 -17.76 1.27
C VAL A 133 -4.57 -17.86 2.71
N VAL A 134 -4.00 -18.79 3.48
CA VAL A 134 -4.27 -18.90 4.91
C VAL A 134 -3.49 -17.79 5.63
N PRO A 135 -4.15 -16.92 6.43
CA PRO A 135 -3.45 -15.95 7.25
C PRO A 135 -2.48 -16.63 8.22
N PRO A 136 -1.35 -16.01 8.57
CA PRO A 136 -0.50 -16.51 9.64
C PRO A 136 -1.27 -16.53 10.96
N THR A 137 -0.81 -17.35 11.90
CA THR A 137 -1.28 -17.26 13.29
C THR A 137 -0.87 -15.92 13.90
N LEU A 138 -1.56 -15.53 14.97
CA LEU A 138 -1.22 -14.28 15.68
C LEU A 138 0.23 -14.30 16.18
N THR A 139 0.69 -15.44 16.71
CA THR A 139 2.06 -15.60 17.20
C THR A 139 3.08 -15.45 16.07
N GLU A 140 2.90 -16.15 14.95
CA GLU A 140 3.78 -16.04 13.78
C GLU A 140 3.83 -14.59 13.25
N HIS A 141 2.71 -13.87 13.26
CA HIS A 141 2.70 -12.48 12.81
C HIS A 141 3.53 -11.56 13.72
N LEU A 142 3.39 -11.71 15.03
CA LEU A 142 4.08 -10.87 16.02
C LEU A 142 5.57 -11.20 16.14
N GLU A 143 5.95 -12.47 15.99
CA GLU A 143 7.36 -12.90 16.00
C GLU A 143 8.14 -12.41 14.77
N ASN A 144 7.45 -12.25 13.63
CA ASN A 144 8.04 -11.72 12.40
C ASN A 144 8.00 -10.19 12.31
N TYR A 145 7.54 -9.50 13.36
CA TYR A 145 7.53 -8.04 13.34
C TYR A 145 8.98 -7.54 13.47
N PRO A 146 9.52 -6.82 12.46
CA PRO A 146 10.88 -6.34 12.54
C PRO A 146 11.02 -5.42 13.74
N GLU A 147 12.03 -5.64 14.58
CA GLU A 147 12.40 -4.67 15.60
C GLU A 147 12.81 -3.38 14.87
N ASP A 148 11.97 -2.35 14.96
CA ASP A 148 12.37 -1.01 14.56
C ASP A 148 13.53 -0.63 15.48
N HIS A 149 14.77 -0.65 14.96
CA HIS A 149 15.88 0.03 15.62
C HIS A 149 15.52 1.52 15.68
N ILE A 150 15.02 1.94 16.83
CA ILE A 150 14.87 3.35 17.16
C ILE A 150 16.29 3.84 17.43
N ASP A 151 16.95 4.33 16.38
CA ASP A 151 18.16 5.12 16.54
C ASP A 151 17.79 6.34 17.39
N ASN A 152 18.30 6.36 18.63
CA ASN A 152 18.20 7.48 19.56
C ASN A 152 18.98 8.69 19.07
#